data_AF-A0A7S0GN27-F1
#
_entry.id   AF-A0A7S0GN27-F1
#
_cell.length_a   1.000
_cell.length_b   1.000
_cell.length_c   1.000
_cell.angle_alpha   90.00
_cell.angle_beta   90.00
_cell.angle_gamma   90.00
#
_symmetry.space_group_name_H-M   'P 1'
#
loop_
_entity.id
_entity.type
_entity.pdbx_description
1 polymer ?
#
loop_
_entity_poly.entity_id
_entity_poly.type
_entity_poly.pdbx_seq_one_letter_code
_entity_poly.pdbx_strand_id
1 'polypeptide(L)'
;GRTPLAVAGDEAEKTENVPPKAAAAPAASKTAAAAARASPASGGAGGKPLATPRTCAEFEAAWKRVKSDPEDTRRRALLASIAPRDVPTLFRGGVPTNVFPGVVAAALGEPAFVELLEALTQTPRFDVAVLFVAGAAKKAMTRAWDEAIAAAKEGDAAARLAEARKAYKA
;
A
#
# COMPACT_ATOMS: atom_id res chain seq x y z
N GLY A 1 -45.97 24.36 58.88
CA GLY A 1 -44.69 23.85 59.41
C GLY A 1 -43.61 24.05 58.38
N ARG A 2 -42.47 24.62 58.80
CA ARG A 2 -41.12 24.56 58.19
C ARG A 2 -40.94 24.96 56.71
N THR A 3 -40.38 26.15 56.52
CA THR A 3 -39.31 26.48 55.52
C THR A 3 -38.00 25.71 55.84
N PRO A 4 -36.88 25.82 55.06
CA PRO A 4 -36.63 26.20 53.65
C PRO A 4 -35.53 25.31 52.96
N LEU A 5 -34.88 25.85 51.90
CA LEU A 5 -33.46 25.66 51.49
C LEU A 5 -33.16 24.58 50.43
N ALA A 6 -32.26 24.70 49.46
CA ALA A 6 -31.65 25.80 48.68
C ALA A 6 -30.94 25.13 47.49
N VAL A 7 -30.79 25.92 46.42
CA VAL A 7 -29.89 25.67 45.28
C VAL A 7 -28.52 26.29 45.59
N ALA A 8 -27.49 25.78 44.90
CA ALA A 8 -26.08 26.22 44.85
C ALA A 8 -25.24 25.78 46.07
N GLY A 9 -24.10 25.11 45.90
CA GLY A 9 -23.17 25.14 44.78
C GLY A 9 -22.04 26.10 45.11
N ASP A 10 -21.14 25.66 46.00
CA ASP A 10 -19.79 26.17 46.20
C ASP A 10 -19.03 25.08 46.95
N GLU A 11 -17.80 24.79 46.55
CA GLU A 11 -16.64 24.68 47.44
C GLU A 11 -15.43 24.21 46.60
N ALA A 12 -14.37 24.97 46.79
CA ALA A 12 -13.11 24.94 46.08
C ALA A 12 -12.11 23.94 46.68
N GLU A 13 -10.97 23.88 45.99
CA GLU A 13 -9.63 23.57 46.53
C GLU A 13 -9.22 22.11 46.84
N LYS A 14 -8.37 21.61 45.93
CA LYS A 14 -6.94 21.37 46.15
C LYS A 14 -6.53 20.48 47.35
N THR A 15 -6.05 19.28 47.03
CA THR A 15 -4.83 18.74 47.67
C THR A 15 -4.10 17.77 46.73
N GLU A 16 -2.87 18.17 46.44
CA GLU A 16 -1.73 17.37 46.01
C GLU A 16 -1.42 16.25 47.03
N ASN A 17 -1.10 15.03 46.57
CA ASN A 17 0.11 14.26 46.93
C ASN A 17 0.07 12.83 46.33
N VAL A 18 1.20 12.37 45.81
CA VAL A 18 1.41 11.07 45.14
C VAL A 18 2.19 10.12 46.10
N PRO A 19 2.53 8.86 45.71
CA PRO A 19 2.03 7.58 46.25
C PRO A 19 3.04 6.87 47.21
N PRO A 20 2.87 5.59 47.61
CA PRO A 20 3.44 4.51 46.77
C PRO A 20 2.79 3.09 46.88
N LYS A 21 3.22 2.25 45.91
CA LYS A 21 3.50 0.80 46.03
C LYS A 21 2.49 -0.24 45.48
N ALA A 22 2.72 -0.55 44.20
CA ALA A 22 3.00 -1.87 43.62
C ALA A 22 2.01 -3.06 43.74
N ALA A 23 1.45 -3.46 42.59
CA ALA A 23 1.43 -4.84 42.05
C ALA A 23 0.98 -4.76 40.58
N ALA A 24 1.88 -4.74 39.59
CA ALA A 24 2.42 -5.90 38.86
C ALA A 24 1.40 -6.64 37.97
N ALA A 25 1.38 -6.29 36.67
CA ALA A 25 1.08 -7.19 35.56
C ALA A 25 1.80 -6.68 34.29
N PRO A 26 2.68 -7.47 33.65
CA PRO A 26 3.52 -7.00 32.54
C PRO A 26 2.79 -7.13 31.19
N ALA A 27 2.44 -6.00 30.57
CA ALA A 27 2.10 -5.96 29.15
C ALA A 27 3.41 -5.80 28.35
N ALA A 28 3.72 -6.85 27.59
CA ALA A 28 4.92 -6.99 26.78
C ALA A 28 5.13 -5.81 25.82
N SER A 29 6.17 -5.02 26.09
CA SER A 29 6.78 -4.14 25.09
C SER A 29 7.59 -5.00 24.12
N LYS A 30 7.05 -5.22 22.92
CA LYS A 30 7.85 -5.76 21.80
C LYS A 30 8.66 -4.62 21.19
N THR A 31 9.92 -4.62 21.58
CA THR A 31 11.10 -4.08 20.93
C THR A 31 10.90 -3.67 19.47
N ALA A 32 11.00 -2.37 19.19
CA ALA A 32 11.33 -1.87 17.87
C ALA A 32 12.79 -2.23 17.59
N ALA A 33 13.02 -3.14 16.64
CA ALA A 33 14.36 -3.50 16.18
C ALA A 33 14.43 -3.48 14.65
N ALA A 34 15.58 -2.97 14.18
CA ALA A 34 16.15 -3.08 12.84
C ALA A 34 15.44 -2.29 11.73
N ALA A 35 15.98 -1.17 11.22
CA ALA A 35 17.28 -0.88 10.60
C ALA A 35 17.16 -0.76 9.07
N ALA A 36 17.88 0.25 8.59
CA ALA A 36 17.96 0.72 7.22
C ALA A 36 18.41 -0.36 6.23
N ARG A 37 17.80 -0.33 5.04
CA ARG A 37 18.47 -0.49 3.73
C ARG A 37 17.73 0.34 2.69
N ALA A 38 18.05 1.63 2.62
CA ALA A 38 17.73 2.44 1.45
C ALA A 38 18.83 2.20 0.41
N SER A 39 18.48 1.56 -0.69
CA SER A 39 19.33 1.49 -1.89
C SER A 39 19.24 2.84 -2.60
N PRO A 40 20.34 3.53 -2.92
CA PRO A 40 20.27 4.79 -3.65
C PRO A 40 20.19 4.49 -5.15
N ALA A 41 18.99 4.58 -5.73
CA ALA A 41 18.82 4.59 -7.17
C ALA A 41 18.17 5.91 -7.61
N SER A 42 19.06 6.76 -8.14
CA SER A 42 18.89 7.81 -9.16
C SER A 42 17.82 8.89 -8.99
N GLY A 43 18.28 10.15 -9.04
CA GLY A 43 17.52 11.36 -8.85
C GLY A 43 16.54 11.72 -9.97
N GLY A 44 15.53 12.49 -9.59
CA GLY A 44 14.55 13.10 -10.49
C GLY A 44 13.39 13.74 -9.73
N ALA A 45 13.39 15.08 -9.67
CA ALA A 45 12.29 16.02 -9.34
C ALA A 45 11.52 15.87 -8.01
N GLY A 46 11.95 16.65 -7.01
CA GLY A 46 11.07 17.62 -6.32
C GLY A 46 9.92 17.12 -5.44
N GLY A 47 9.98 15.89 -4.94
CA GLY A 47 8.97 15.33 -4.04
C GLY A 47 9.56 14.76 -2.75
N LYS A 48 8.82 14.82 -1.64
CA LYS A 48 9.20 14.07 -0.42
C LYS A 48 9.48 12.61 -0.80
N PRO A 49 10.54 11.98 -0.26
CA PRO A 49 10.86 10.59 -0.54
C PRO A 49 9.64 9.72 -0.24
N LEU A 50 9.23 8.90 -1.21
CA LEU A 50 8.14 7.94 -1.02
C LEU A 50 8.64 6.86 -0.06
N ALA A 51 8.05 6.78 1.12
CA ALA A 51 8.35 5.70 2.06
C ALA A 51 7.85 4.37 1.47
N THR A 52 8.67 3.32 1.55
CA THR A 52 8.26 1.96 1.18
C THR A 52 7.07 1.54 2.05
N PRO A 53 5.89 1.28 1.45
CA PRO A 53 4.73 0.88 2.22
C PRO A 53 4.94 -0.51 2.82
N ARG A 54 4.58 -0.67 4.09
CA ARG A 54 4.66 -1.96 4.81
C ARG A 54 3.31 -2.64 4.93
N THR A 55 2.23 -1.90 4.67
CA THR A 55 0.86 -2.39 4.73
C THR A 55 0.08 -1.97 3.50
N CYS A 56 -0.96 -2.75 3.16
CA CYS A 56 -1.89 -2.41 2.08
C CYS A 56 -2.50 -1.00 2.26
N ALA A 57 -2.85 -0.60 3.48
CA ALA A 57 -3.41 0.72 3.77
C ALA A 57 -2.40 1.85 3.49
N GLU A 58 -1.13 1.66 3.87
CA GLU A 58 -0.06 2.61 3.53
C GLU A 58 0.14 2.71 2.02
N PHE A 59 0.14 1.57 1.32
CA PHE A 59 0.23 1.52 -0.13
C PHE A 59 -0.91 2.31 -0.77
N GLU A 60 -2.16 2.08 -0.39
CA GLU A 60 -3.31 2.83 -0.90
C GLU A 60 -3.18 4.33 -0.65
N ALA A 61 -2.77 4.72 0.56
CA ALA A 61 -2.62 6.11 0.93
C ALA A 61 -1.50 6.78 0.11
N ALA A 62 -0.39 6.08 -0.15
CA ALA A 62 0.66 6.55 -1.05
C ALA A 62 0.17 6.61 -2.50
N TRP A 63 -0.52 5.58 -2.98
CA TRP A 63 -1.08 5.49 -4.34
C TRP A 63 -2.04 6.64 -4.66
N LYS A 64 -2.91 7.00 -3.70
CA LYS A 64 -3.85 8.13 -3.81
C LYS A 64 -3.12 9.48 -3.87
N ARG A 65 -2.01 9.63 -3.14
CA ARG A 65 -1.20 10.87 -3.13
C ARG A 65 -0.42 11.08 -4.43
N VAL A 66 0.01 10.01 -5.11
CA VAL A 66 0.76 10.11 -6.36
C VAL A 66 -0.14 10.27 -7.61
N LYS A 67 -1.46 10.22 -7.44
CA LYS A 67 -2.42 10.30 -8.57
C LYS A 67 -2.41 11.64 -9.32
N SER A 68 -1.84 12.69 -8.74
CA SER A 68 -1.75 14.02 -9.38
C SER A 68 -0.59 14.20 -10.35
N ASP A 69 0.31 13.21 -10.50
CA ASP A 69 1.46 13.30 -11.41
C ASP A 69 1.09 12.81 -12.83
N PRO A 70 1.38 13.59 -13.89
CA PRO A 70 0.92 13.31 -15.25
C PRO A 70 1.68 12.16 -15.97
N GLU A 71 2.86 11.75 -15.49
CA GLU A 71 3.73 10.79 -16.21
C GLU A 71 3.81 9.39 -15.58
N ASP A 72 2.95 9.04 -14.61
CA ASP A 72 3.01 7.77 -13.85
C ASP A 72 4.36 7.49 -13.13
N THR A 73 5.33 8.41 -13.24
CA THR A 73 6.70 8.26 -12.73
C THR A 73 6.72 7.99 -11.23
N ARG A 74 5.87 8.68 -10.46
CA ARG A 74 5.79 8.48 -9.00
C ARG A 74 5.06 7.20 -8.60
N ARG A 75 4.12 6.72 -9.42
CA ARG A 75 3.53 5.38 -9.23
C ARG A 75 4.58 4.32 -9.48
N ARG A 76 5.36 4.43 -10.55
CA ARG A 76 6.49 3.52 -10.83
C ARG A 76 7.55 3.57 -9.73
N ALA A 77 7.91 4.74 -9.23
CA ALA A 77 8.83 4.87 -8.10
C ALA A 77 8.29 4.21 -6.82
N LEU A 78 6.98 4.33 -6.55
CA LEU A 78 6.33 3.60 -5.45
C LEU A 78 6.41 2.08 -5.66
N LEU A 79 6.13 1.58 -6.86
CA LEU A 79 6.23 0.15 -7.18
C LEU A 79 7.68 -0.35 -7.06
N ALA A 80 8.66 0.42 -7.54
CA ALA A 80 10.09 0.10 -7.44
C ALA A 80 10.59 0.05 -5.98
N SER A 81 9.92 0.72 -5.05
CA SER A 81 10.25 0.67 -3.63
C SER A 81 9.85 -0.65 -2.95
N ILE A 82 9.02 -1.48 -3.61
CA ILE A 82 8.47 -2.74 -3.10
C ILE A 82 9.22 -3.90 -3.76
N ALA A 83 9.84 -4.77 -2.96
CA ALA A 83 10.45 -5.98 -3.51
C ALA A 83 9.34 -6.98 -3.92
N PRO A 84 9.44 -7.67 -5.08
CA PRO A 84 8.42 -8.62 -5.53
C PRO A 84 8.05 -9.67 -4.48
N ARG A 85 9.05 -10.19 -3.74
CA ARG A 85 8.86 -11.15 -2.64
C ARG A 85 7.96 -10.64 -1.49
N ASP A 86 7.87 -9.33 -1.31
CA ASP A 86 7.10 -8.72 -0.23
C ASP A 86 5.65 -8.45 -0.65
N VAL A 87 5.32 -8.53 -1.95
CA VAL A 87 3.97 -8.25 -2.50
C VAL A 87 2.88 -9.13 -1.87
N PRO A 88 3.03 -10.47 -1.74
CA PRO A 88 2.00 -11.30 -1.11
C PRO A 88 1.74 -10.92 0.35
N THR A 89 2.79 -10.51 1.07
CA THR A 89 2.69 -10.07 2.47
C THR A 89 2.07 -8.69 2.60
N LEU A 90 2.47 -7.75 1.73
CA LEU A 90 1.95 -6.39 1.65
C LEU A 90 0.45 -6.40 1.41
N PHE A 91 -0.01 -7.24 0.48
CA PHE A 91 -1.41 -7.42 0.11
C PHE A 91 -2.02 -8.70 0.68
N ARG A 92 -1.66 -9.08 1.93
CA ARG A 92 -2.22 -10.27 2.59
C ARG A 92 -3.76 -10.30 2.72
N GLY A 93 -4.41 -9.15 2.60
CA GLY A 93 -5.88 -9.03 2.59
C GLY A 93 -6.50 -8.98 1.18
N GLY A 94 -5.65 -9.05 0.16
CA GLY A 94 -5.92 -8.79 -1.24
C GLY A 94 -5.55 -7.38 -1.69
N VAL A 95 -5.29 -7.27 -3.00
CA VAL A 95 -5.01 -5.99 -3.65
C VAL A 95 -6.32 -5.22 -3.76
N PRO A 96 -6.37 -3.94 -3.36
CA PRO A 96 -7.60 -3.15 -3.42
C PRO A 96 -8.07 -2.97 -4.86
N THR A 97 -9.32 -3.34 -5.13
CA THR A 97 -9.87 -3.41 -6.49
C THR A 97 -9.91 -2.06 -7.20
N ASN A 98 -10.04 -0.97 -6.45
CA ASN A 98 -10.04 0.41 -6.94
C ASN A 98 -8.66 0.90 -7.40
N VAL A 99 -7.56 0.33 -6.89
CA VAL A 99 -6.19 0.70 -7.33
C VAL A 99 -5.60 -0.31 -8.30
N PHE A 100 -6.08 -1.55 -8.29
CA PHE A 100 -5.54 -2.66 -9.09
C PHE A 100 -5.32 -2.34 -10.58
N PRO A 101 -6.29 -1.77 -11.33
CA PRO A 101 -6.06 -1.45 -12.75
C PRO A 101 -4.92 -0.44 -12.95
N GLY A 102 -4.79 0.52 -12.05
CA GLY A 102 -3.72 1.52 -12.09
C GLY A 102 -2.36 0.90 -11.75
N VAL A 103 -2.30 -0.03 -10.81
CA VAL A 103 -1.08 -0.76 -10.47
C VAL A 103 -0.58 -1.56 -11.66
N VAL A 104 -1.48 -2.30 -12.32
CA VAL A 104 -1.13 -3.10 -13.50
C VAL A 104 -0.67 -2.21 -14.65
N ALA A 105 -1.40 -1.12 -14.95
CA ALA A 105 -1.02 -0.20 -16.01
C ALA A 105 0.36 0.46 -15.76
N ALA A 106 0.64 0.89 -14.53
CA ALA A 106 1.93 1.47 -14.18
C ALA A 106 3.07 0.45 -14.29
N ALA A 107 2.83 -0.79 -13.85
CA ALA A 107 3.81 -1.88 -13.94
C ALA A 107 4.12 -2.28 -15.38
N LEU A 108 3.10 -2.38 -16.25
CA LEU A 108 3.28 -2.71 -17.67
C LEU A 108 4.07 -1.65 -18.45
N GLY A 109 4.20 -0.44 -17.92
CA GLY A 109 5.02 0.61 -18.51
C GLY A 109 6.53 0.39 -18.38
N GLU A 110 6.99 -0.57 -17.56
CA GLU A 110 8.42 -0.87 -17.40
C GLU A 110 8.67 -2.39 -17.34
N PRO A 111 9.60 -2.94 -18.15
CA PRO A 111 9.92 -4.36 -18.14
C PRO A 111 10.52 -4.84 -16.82
N ALA A 112 11.01 -3.94 -15.97
CA ALA A 112 11.54 -4.28 -14.64
C ALA A 112 10.46 -4.79 -13.67
N PHE A 113 9.17 -4.59 -13.95
CA PHE A 113 8.07 -4.99 -13.06
C PHE A 113 7.44 -6.34 -13.39
N VAL A 114 8.05 -7.15 -14.26
CA VAL A 114 7.55 -8.49 -14.59
C VAL A 114 7.40 -9.36 -13.33
N GLU A 115 8.42 -9.40 -12.47
CA GLU A 115 8.36 -10.16 -11.21
C GLU A 115 7.29 -9.62 -10.24
N LEU A 116 7.04 -8.31 -10.26
CA LEU A 116 5.98 -7.69 -9.46
C LEU A 116 4.59 -8.16 -9.94
N LEU A 117 4.37 -8.18 -11.26
CA LEU A 117 3.13 -8.68 -11.86
C LEU A 117 2.90 -10.16 -11.53
N GLU A 118 3.94 -10.97 -11.57
CA GLU A 118 3.85 -12.37 -11.16
C GLU A 118 3.53 -12.50 -9.66
N ALA A 119 4.20 -11.73 -8.80
CA ALA A 119 3.96 -11.77 -7.35
C ALA A 119 2.55 -11.31 -6.98
N LEU A 120 1.94 -10.41 -7.76
CA LEU A 120 0.54 -10.00 -7.57
C LEU A 120 -0.43 -11.19 -7.76
N THR A 121 -0.15 -12.12 -8.68
CA THR A 121 -0.97 -13.31 -8.89
C THR A 121 -0.98 -14.24 -7.66
N GLN A 122 0.03 -14.15 -6.80
CA GLN A 122 0.15 -14.93 -5.57
C GLN A 122 -0.54 -14.27 -4.37
N THR A 123 -1.12 -13.08 -4.55
CA THR A 123 -1.84 -12.39 -3.47
C THR A 123 -3.20 -13.06 -3.20
N PRO A 124 -3.64 -13.14 -1.94
CA PRO A 124 -5.00 -13.58 -1.63
C PRO A 124 -6.04 -12.74 -2.37
N ARG A 125 -7.11 -13.37 -2.86
CA ARG A 125 -8.20 -12.66 -3.58
C ARG A 125 -7.76 -11.94 -4.86
N PHE A 126 -6.64 -12.32 -5.46
CA PHE A 126 -6.23 -11.80 -6.76
C PHE A 126 -7.34 -11.92 -7.81
N ASP A 127 -8.00 -13.08 -7.92
CA ASP A 127 -9.12 -13.29 -8.86
C ASP A 127 -10.28 -12.32 -8.63
N VAL A 128 -10.54 -11.95 -7.37
CA VAL A 128 -11.56 -10.95 -7.02
C VAL A 128 -11.12 -9.58 -7.55
N ALA A 129 -9.85 -9.22 -7.40
CA ALA A 129 -9.34 -7.97 -7.95
C ALA A 129 -9.47 -7.90 -9.48
N VAL A 130 -9.22 -9.01 -10.19
CA VAL A 130 -9.41 -9.11 -11.65
C VAL A 130 -10.89 -9.05 -12.03
N LEU A 131 -11.77 -9.76 -11.31
CA LEU A 131 -13.20 -9.82 -11.59
C LEU A 131 -13.89 -8.45 -11.46
N PHE A 132 -13.47 -7.64 -10.47
CA PHE A 132 -14.05 -6.33 -10.20
C PHE A 132 -13.50 -5.20 -11.08
N VAL A 133 -12.68 -5.51 -12.08
CA VAL A 133 -12.21 -4.51 -13.05
C VAL A 133 -13.36 -4.10 -13.98
N ALA A 134 -13.73 -2.82 -13.93
CA ALA A 134 -14.77 -2.24 -14.80
C ALA A 134 -14.42 -2.39 -16.30
N GLY A 135 -15.42 -2.53 -17.17
CA GLY A 135 -15.21 -2.82 -18.59
C GLY A 135 -14.28 -1.86 -19.34
N ALA A 136 -14.34 -0.56 -19.05
CA ALA A 136 -13.43 0.43 -19.63
C ALA A 136 -11.97 0.21 -19.17
N ALA A 137 -11.77 -0.04 -17.87
CA ALA A 137 -10.45 -0.34 -17.32
C ALA A 137 -9.91 -1.69 -17.83
N LYS A 138 -10.78 -2.69 -18.02
CA LYS A 138 -10.40 -4.00 -18.59
C LYS A 138 -9.88 -3.84 -20.02
N LYS A 139 -10.56 -3.06 -20.86
CA LYS A 139 -10.09 -2.73 -22.23
C LYS A 139 -8.74 -2.01 -22.21
N ALA A 140 -8.57 -1.03 -21.33
CA ALA A 140 -7.31 -0.31 -21.20
C ALA A 140 -6.16 -1.23 -20.74
N MET A 141 -6.42 -2.10 -19.76
CA MET A 141 -5.46 -3.12 -19.32
C MET A 141 -5.10 -4.09 -20.44
N THR A 142 -6.09 -4.60 -21.19
CA THR A 142 -5.83 -5.48 -22.34
C THR A 142 -4.88 -4.82 -23.34
N ARG A 143 -5.14 -3.56 -23.70
CA ARG A 143 -4.28 -2.77 -24.59
C ARG A 143 -2.87 -2.58 -24.01
N ALA A 144 -2.76 -2.22 -22.73
CA ALA A 144 -1.47 -2.06 -22.07
C ALA A 144 -0.65 -3.35 -22.06
N TRP A 145 -1.30 -4.51 -21.89
CA TRP A 145 -0.64 -5.81 -22.00
C TRP A 145 -0.12 -6.08 -23.41
N ASP A 146 -0.92 -5.79 -24.44
CA ASP A 146 -0.50 -5.97 -25.84
C ASP A 146 0.69 -5.06 -26.17
N GLU A 147 0.64 -3.80 -25.75
CA GLU A 147 1.74 -2.83 -25.93
C GLU A 147 3.00 -3.26 -25.18
N ALA A 148 2.90 -3.72 -23.92
CA ALA A 148 4.04 -4.17 -23.13
C ALA A 148 4.69 -5.43 -23.71
N ILE A 149 3.90 -6.40 -24.17
CA ILE A 149 4.42 -7.62 -24.81
C ILE A 149 5.09 -7.29 -26.14
N ALA A 150 4.52 -6.38 -26.95
CA ALA A 150 5.12 -5.95 -28.21
C ALA A 150 6.40 -5.11 -28.00
N ALA A 151 6.46 -4.30 -26.94
CA ALA A 151 7.61 -3.48 -26.61
C ALA A 151 8.74 -4.28 -25.93
N ALA A 152 8.42 -5.36 -25.24
CA ALA A 152 9.39 -6.32 -24.74
C ALA A 152 10.05 -7.02 -25.95
N LYS A 153 11.21 -6.47 -26.38
CA LYS A 153 12.07 -7.08 -27.40
C LYS A 153 12.28 -8.56 -27.08
N GLU A 154 12.26 -9.40 -28.12
CA GLU A 154 12.34 -10.87 -28.01
C GLU A 154 13.31 -11.31 -26.90
N GLY A 155 12.78 -12.05 -25.93
CA GLY A 155 13.50 -12.47 -24.73
C GLY A 155 12.59 -13.01 -23.64
N ASP A 156 13.21 -13.43 -22.54
CA ASP A 156 12.54 -14.03 -21.37
C ASP A 156 11.41 -13.15 -20.81
N ALA A 157 11.58 -11.83 -20.78
CA ALA A 157 10.58 -10.90 -20.28
C ALA A 157 9.26 -10.91 -21.06
N ALA A 158 9.31 -11.03 -22.40
CA ALA A 158 8.11 -11.09 -23.23
C ALA A 158 7.31 -12.37 -22.97
N ALA A 159 8.01 -13.51 -22.83
CA ALA A 159 7.41 -14.80 -22.50
C ALA A 159 6.77 -14.77 -21.10
N ARG A 160 7.47 -14.21 -20.11
CA ARG A 160 6.95 -14.06 -18.74
C ARG A 160 5.75 -13.13 -18.67
N LEU A 161 5.75 -12.02 -19.40
CA LEU A 161 4.57 -11.16 -19.51
C LEU A 161 3.39 -11.90 -20.15
N ALA A 162 3.63 -12.67 -21.22
CA ALA A 162 2.59 -13.45 -21.87
C ALA A 162 2.01 -14.54 -20.95
N GLU A 163 2.85 -15.22 -20.17
CA GLU A 163 2.42 -16.19 -19.15
C GLU A 163 1.63 -15.50 -18.02
N ALA A 164 2.18 -14.43 -17.44
CA ALA A 164 1.53 -13.68 -16.37
C ALA A 164 0.15 -13.17 -16.82
N ARG A 165 0.04 -12.64 -18.05
CA ARG A 165 -1.22 -12.14 -18.63
C ARG A 165 -2.36 -13.16 -18.57
N LYS A 166 -2.07 -14.46 -18.62
CA LYS A 166 -3.11 -15.51 -18.53
C LYS A 166 -3.88 -15.42 -17.21
N ALA A 167 -3.22 -15.10 -16.10
CA ALA A 167 -3.86 -14.93 -14.79
C ALA A 167 -4.71 -13.64 -14.72
N TYR A 168 -4.37 -12.61 -15.49
CA TYR A 168 -5.08 -11.32 -15.48
C TYR A 168 -6.32 -11.26 -16.38
N LYS A 169 -6.60 -12.33 -17.12
CA LYS A 169 -7.80 -12.45 -17.96
C LYS A 169 -8.91 -13.12 -17.14
N ALA A 170 -9.81 -12.31 -16.56
CA ALA A 170 -11.13 -12.80 -16.12
C ALA A 170 -12.01 -13.18 -17.30
#